data_AF-A0A518G9L0-F1
#
_entry.id   AF-A0A518G9L0-F1
#
_cell.length_a   1.000
_cell.length_b   1.000
_cell.length_c   1.000
_cell.angle_alpha   90.00
_cell.angle_beta   90.00
_cell.angle_gamma   90.00
#
_symmetry.space_group_name_H-M   'P 1'
#
loop_
_entity.id
_entity.type
_entity.pdbx_description
1 polymer ?
#
loop_
_entity_poly.entity_id
_entity_poly.type
_entity_poly.pdbx_seq_one_letter_code
_entity_poly.pdbx_strand_id
1 'polypeptide(L)'
;MKQKSIATLSEMERFAYALERSIRQRSLARNQFLTAKEESDILFLMRNSVLAGETNEALWRCFLAAHWGRTSARNEMQISSPARLLCAFQRSPVWTWERVSKSPMAFRDWLQSCSSELARLAFGNHRKYESRKPEKIWQVVESFVLLATAHGGPANLVECRDGEFDDPFDEVYRRLRPVWRFGRTGRFDFLVLLMDAGLISYQPTSSYLKGATGPLKGARLLWGNGLPTKQDARAAELAQQLSVSSIVVEDALCNWQK
;
A
#
# COMPACT_ATOMS: atom_id res chain seq x y z
N MET A 1 -35.82 7.67 18.06
CA MET A 1 -35.01 7.80 16.82
C MET A 1 -34.26 9.12 16.88
N LYS A 2 -32.93 9.12 17.07
CA LYS A 2 -32.14 10.36 17.03
C LYS A 2 -31.83 10.73 15.58
N GLN A 3 -32.07 11.99 15.23
CA GLN A 3 -31.82 12.61 13.93
C GLN A 3 -30.42 12.25 13.41
N LYS A 4 -30.33 11.82 12.15
CA LYS A 4 -29.05 11.60 11.44
C LYS A 4 -28.35 12.95 11.28
N SER A 5 -27.17 13.11 11.86
CA SER A 5 -26.29 14.21 11.50
C SER A 5 -25.91 14.07 10.02
N ILE A 6 -26.42 14.97 9.20
CA ILE A 6 -25.94 15.25 7.85
C ILE A 6 -24.93 16.38 8.03
N ALA A 7 -23.75 16.27 7.43
CA ALA A 7 -22.73 17.30 7.54
C ALA A 7 -23.30 18.69 7.17
N THR A 8 -23.04 19.66 8.04
CA THR A 8 -23.36 21.07 7.84
C THR A 8 -22.60 21.65 6.65
N LEU A 9 -22.99 22.83 6.16
CA LEU A 9 -22.31 23.47 5.03
C LEU A 9 -20.81 23.68 5.28
N SER A 10 -20.44 24.13 6.48
CA SER A 10 -19.04 24.30 6.87
C SER A 10 -18.28 22.98 6.98
N GLU A 11 -18.95 21.89 7.36
CA GLU A 11 -18.38 20.55 7.35
C GLU A 11 -18.17 20.02 5.93
N MET A 12 -19.07 20.34 4.99
CA MET A 12 -18.93 20.02 3.57
C MET A 12 -17.79 20.81 2.92
N GLU A 13 -17.60 22.08 3.26
CA GLU A 13 -16.46 22.89 2.81
C GLU A 13 -15.12 22.30 3.29
N ARG A 14 -15.06 21.87 4.55
CA ARG A 14 -13.89 21.17 5.09
C ARG A 14 -13.62 19.83 4.40
N PHE A 15 -14.67 19.10 4.04
CA PHE A 15 -14.52 17.86 3.29
C PHE A 15 -14.05 18.13 1.85
N ALA A 16 -14.58 19.15 1.18
CA ALA A 16 -14.11 19.58 -0.13
C ALA A 16 -12.61 19.95 -0.10
N TYR A 17 -12.17 20.68 0.92
CA TYR A 17 -10.74 20.95 1.13
C TYR A 17 -9.92 19.68 1.31
N ALA A 18 -10.41 18.70 2.08
CA ALA A 18 -9.75 17.40 2.23
C ALA A 18 -9.66 16.63 0.91
N LEU A 19 -10.67 16.73 0.05
CA LEU A 19 -10.69 16.14 -1.28
C LEU A 19 -9.65 16.79 -2.19
N GLU A 20 -9.64 18.12 -2.31
CA GLU A 20 -8.64 18.85 -3.10
C GLU A 20 -7.21 18.54 -2.66
N ARG A 21 -7.00 18.51 -1.35
CA ARG A 21 -5.71 18.11 -0.77
C ARG A 21 -5.34 16.69 -1.19
N SER A 22 -6.28 15.75 -1.17
CA SER A 22 -6.03 14.35 -1.54
C SER A 22 -5.71 14.22 -3.03
N ILE A 23 -6.40 14.97 -3.91
CA ILE A 23 -6.07 15.05 -5.34
C ILE A 23 -4.60 15.50 -5.53
N ARG A 24 -4.21 16.60 -4.88
CA ARG A 24 -2.83 17.12 -4.94
C ARG A 24 -1.82 16.11 -4.40
N GLN A 25 -2.13 15.46 -3.28
CA GLN A 25 -1.26 14.45 -2.67
C GLN A 25 -1.03 13.25 -3.59
N ARG A 26 -2.05 12.78 -4.32
CA ARG A 26 -1.90 11.69 -5.29
C ARG A 26 -1.01 12.08 -6.47
N SER A 27 -1.15 13.30 -7.00
CA SER A 27 -0.23 13.83 -8.02
C SER A 27 1.22 13.90 -7.50
N LEU A 28 1.40 14.41 -6.28
CA LEU A 28 2.72 14.48 -5.64
C LEU A 28 3.34 13.10 -5.37
N ALA A 29 2.55 12.11 -4.95
CA ALA A 29 3.03 10.75 -4.70
C ALA A 29 3.55 10.10 -5.99
N ARG A 30 2.80 10.23 -7.09
CA ARG A 30 3.25 9.76 -8.40
C ARG A 30 4.52 10.48 -8.85
N ASN A 31 4.58 11.80 -8.70
CA ASN A 31 5.79 12.56 -9.01
C ASN A 31 6.98 12.14 -8.14
N GLN A 32 6.77 11.89 -6.85
CA GLN A 32 7.81 11.43 -5.93
C GLN A 32 8.42 10.11 -6.41
N PHE A 33 7.60 9.17 -6.90
CA PHE A 33 8.12 7.96 -7.53
C PHE A 33 8.97 8.30 -8.77
N LEU A 34 8.41 9.07 -9.71
CA LEU A 34 9.06 9.40 -10.98
C LEU A 34 10.38 10.17 -10.81
N THR A 35 10.50 10.97 -9.75
CA THR A 35 11.67 11.81 -9.44
C THR A 35 12.46 11.31 -8.24
N ALA A 36 12.23 10.09 -7.75
CA ALA A 36 13.04 9.51 -6.68
C ALA A 36 14.50 9.45 -7.14
N LYS A 37 15.42 9.97 -6.30
CA LYS A 37 16.87 10.06 -6.60
C LYS A 37 17.75 9.48 -5.50
N GLU A 38 17.21 9.33 -4.29
CA GLU A 38 17.98 8.87 -3.13
C GLU A 38 18.06 7.35 -3.11
N GLU A 39 19.28 6.80 -3.18
CA GLU A 39 19.53 5.34 -3.08
C GLU A 39 19.02 4.73 -1.76
N SER A 40 18.92 5.58 -0.73
CA SER A 40 18.39 5.21 0.58
C SER A 40 16.87 5.05 0.60
N ASP A 41 16.15 5.44 -0.46
CA ASP A 41 14.71 5.29 -0.60
C ASP A 41 14.37 4.12 -1.52
N ILE A 42 13.50 3.22 -1.07
CA ILE A 42 13.08 2.08 -1.88
C ILE A 42 12.35 2.49 -3.16
N LEU A 43 11.75 3.69 -3.22
CA LEU A 43 11.12 4.19 -4.45
C LEU A 43 12.14 4.40 -5.58
N PHE A 44 13.37 4.84 -5.25
CA PHE A 44 14.45 4.97 -6.24
C PHE A 44 14.85 3.59 -6.77
N LEU A 45 15.05 2.62 -5.87
CA LEU A 45 15.39 1.25 -6.24
C LEU A 45 14.26 0.63 -7.09
N MET A 46 13.01 0.81 -6.70
CA MET A 46 11.84 0.35 -7.44
C MET A 46 11.81 0.93 -8.86
N ARG A 47 12.02 2.24 -9.01
CA ARG A 47 12.09 2.92 -10.30
C ARG A 47 13.18 2.35 -11.20
N ASN A 48 14.37 2.09 -10.65
CA ASN A 48 15.46 1.51 -11.43
C ASN A 48 15.12 0.12 -11.98
N SER A 49 14.45 -0.73 -11.20
CA SER A 49 14.01 -2.05 -11.69
C SER A 49 12.91 -1.94 -12.74
N VAL A 50 11.99 -0.96 -12.62
CA VAL A 50 11.01 -0.67 -13.68
C VAL A 50 11.72 -0.27 -14.98
N LEU A 51 12.68 0.65 -14.91
CA LEU A 51 13.44 1.11 -16.08
C LEU A 51 14.31 0.01 -16.69
N ALA A 52 14.79 -0.93 -15.89
CA ALA A 52 15.56 -2.09 -16.34
C ALA A 52 14.68 -3.23 -16.89
N GLY A 53 13.35 -3.13 -16.83
CA GLY A 53 12.44 -4.20 -17.24
C GLY A 53 12.40 -5.40 -16.28
N GLU A 54 12.89 -5.24 -15.05
CA GLU A 54 12.94 -6.27 -14.02
C GLU A 54 11.60 -6.33 -13.26
N THR A 55 10.51 -6.71 -13.92
CA THR A 55 9.14 -6.62 -13.37
C THR A 55 8.96 -7.33 -12.03
N ASN A 56 9.48 -8.56 -11.88
CA ASN A 56 9.39 -9.30 -10.62
C ASN A 56 10.15 -8.62 -9.47
N GLU A 57 11.31 -8.01 -9.76
CA GLU A 57 12.09 -7.27 -8.77
C GLU A 57 11.39 -5.96 -8.39
N ALA A 58 10.82 -5.24 -9.36
CA ALA A 58 10.04 -4.04 -9.11
C ALA A 58 8.84 -4.34 -8.19
N LEU A 59 8.09 -5.41 -8.46
CA LEU A 59 6.96 -5.86 -7.64
C LEU A 59 7.38 -6.29 -6.23
N TRP A 60 8.52 -6.97 -6.10
CA TRP A 60 9.11 -7.28 -4.80
C TRP A 60 9.44 -6.02 -3.99
N ARG A 61 10.04 -5.01 -4.63
CA ARG A 61 10.34 -3.71 -4.00
C ARG A 61 9.05 -2.97 -3.62
N CYS A 62 8.01 -3.02 -4.44
CA CYS A 62 6.68 -2.50 -4.10
C CYS A 62 6.10 -3.18 -2.85
N PHE A 63 6.21 -4.51 -2.75
CA PHE A 63 5.73 -5.26 -1.61
C PHE A 63 6.46 -4.85 -0.32
N LEU A 64 7.79 -4.75 -0.35
CA LEU A 64 8.58 -4.26 0.78
C LEU A 64 8.18 -2.82 1.16
N ALA A 65 8.02 -1.93 0.18
CA ALA A 65 7.58 -0.56 0.41
C ALA A 65 6.21 -0.51 1.10
N ALA A 66 5.24 -1.31 0.65
CA ALA A 66 3.92 -1.42 1.25
C ALA A 66 3.94 -2.08 2.65
N HIS A 67 4.80 -3.09 2.84
CA HIS A 67 4.98 -3.73 4.15
C HIS A 67 5.49 -2.74 5.19
N TRP A 68 6.49 -1.94 4.82
CA TRP A 68 7.05 -0.91 5.68
C TRP A 68 6.20 0.37 5.76
N GLY A 69 5.12 0.46 4.98
CA GLY A 69 4.20 1.61 5.00
C GLY A 69 4.80 2.87 4.37
N ARG A 70 5.63 2.72 3.33
CA ARG A 70 6.37 3.80 2.66
C ARG A 70 5.46 4.94 2.18
N THR A 71 4.23 4.65 1.73
CA THR A 71 3.20 5.63 1.32
C THR A 71 2.79 6.59 2.44
N SER A 72 3.00 6.19 3.70
CA SER A 72 2.59 6.92 4.91
C SER A 72 3.77 7.32 5.81
N ALA A 73 4.98 7.19 5.29
CA ALA A 73 6.22 7.60 5.96
C ALA A 73 6.28 9.13 6.11
N ARG A 74 6.79 9.60 7.25
CA ARG A 74 6.86 11.03 7.60
C ARG A 74 8.25 11.51 8.00
N ASN A 75 9.21 10.60 8.14
CA ASN A 75 10.58 10.93 8.51
C ASN A 75 11.56 10.02 7.77
N GLU A 76 12.83 10.41 7.77
CA GLU A 76 13.91 9.72 7.06
C GLU A 76 14.08 8.26 7.48
N MET A 77 13.89 7.95 8.77
CA MET A 77 13.98 6.56 9.24
C MET A 77 12.88 5.69 8.63
N GLN A 78 11.64 6.19 8.57
CA GLN A 78 10.53 5.46 7.94
C GLN A 78 10.71 5.33 6.42
N ILE A 79 11.24 6.37 5.77
CA ILE A 79 11.50 6.38 4.32
C ILE A 79 12.58 5.34 3.98
N SER A 80 13.67 5.32 4.75
CA SER A 80 14.84 4.48 4.45
C SER A 80 14.73 3.04 4.94
N SER A 81 13.88 2.75 5.93
CA SER A 81 13.73 1.40 6.49
C SER A 81 13.52 0.25 5.48
N PRO A 82 12.62 0.35 4.50
CA PRO A 82 12.46 -0.71 3.50
C PRO A 82 13.72 -0.94 2.66
N ALA A 83 14.42 0.13 2.25
CA ALA A 83 15.67 0.01 1.49
C ALA A 83 16.80 -0.55 2.35
N ARG A 84 16.90 -0.14 3.62
CA ARG A 84 17.88 -0.68 4.58
C ARG A 84 17.72 -2.20 4.75
N LEU A 85 16.48 -2.70 4.82
CA LEU A 85 16.23 -4.14 4.86
C LEU A 85 16.62 -4.81 3.54
N LEU A 86 16.19 -4.27 2.39
CA LEU A 86 16.52 -4.80 1.06
C LEU A 86 18.04 -4.90 0.82
N CYS A 87 18.79 -3.87 1.24
CA CYS A 87 20.23 -3.80 1.10
C CYS A 87 21.01 -4.50 2.22
N ALA A 88 20.31 -5.21 3.12
CA ALA A 88 20.93 -5.85 4.29
C ALA A 88 21.82 -4.91 5.13
N PHE A 89 21.40 -3.64 5.27
CA PHE A 89 22.16 -2.55 5.89
C PHE A 89 23.47 -2.16 5.19
N GLN A 90 23.66 -2.59 3.95
CA GLN A 90 24.78 -2.24 3.07
C GLN A 90 24.37 -1.19 2.03
N ARG A 91 25.27 -0.90 1.08
CA ARG A 91 25.04 0.13 0.04
C ARG A 91 24.15 -0.35 -1.11
N SER A 92 24.14 -1.65 -1.41
CA SER A 92 23.46 -2.20 -2.60
C SER A 92 22.44 -3.27 -2.22
N PRO A 93 21.39 -3.48 -3.04
CA PRO A 93 20.41 -4.53 -2.80
C PRO A 93 21.06 -5.91 -2.62
N VAL A 94 20.70 -6.59 -1.53
CA VAL A 94 21.20 -7.94 -1.20
C VAL A 94 20.06 -8.95 -1.31
N TRP A 95 18.89 -8.60 -0.76
CA TRP A 95 17.70 -9.44 -0.72
C TRP A 95 16.78 -9.16 -1.89
N THR A 96 17.28 -9.38 -3.11
CA THR A 96 16.48 -9.32 -4.34
C THR A 96 15.44 -10.43 -4.39
N TRP A 97 14.43 -10.28 -5.26
CA TRP A 97 13.45 -11.32 -5.54
C TRP A 97 14.13 -12.64 -5.90
N GLU A 98 15.11 -12.59 -6.79
CA GLU A 98 15.84 -13.79 -7.22
C GLU A 98 16.47 -14.53 -6.03
N ARG A 99 17.13 -13.80 -5.12
CA ARG A 99 17.79 -14.41 -3.97
C ARG A 99 16.79 -14.94 -2.95
N VAL A 100 15.78 -14.14 -2.60
CA VAL A 100 14.81 -14.51 -1.57
C VAL A 100 13.91 -15.67 -2.04
N SER A 101 13.54 -15.71 -3.33
CA SER A 101 12.74 -16.81 -3.88
C SER A 101 13.50 -18.13 -3.98
N LYS A 102 14.80 -18.10 -4.34
CA LYS A 102 15.64 -19.31 -4.44
C LYS A 102 16.17 -19.80 -3.10
N SER A 103 16.39 -18.91 -2.14
CA SER A 103 17.00 -19.24 -0.85
C SER A 103 16.31 -18.53 0.31
N PRO A 104 15.01 -18.81 0.55
CA PRO A 104 14.22 -18.09 1.53
C PRO A 104 14.73 -18.32 2.97
N MET A 105 15.30 -19.49 3.26
CA MET A 105 15.94 -19.77 4.56
C MET A 105 17.16 -18.88 4.83
N ALA A 106 17.95 -18.53 3.80
CA ALA A 106 19.08 -17.63 3.98
C ALA A 106 18.62 -16.22 4.42
N PHE A 107 17.47 -15.76 3.93
CA PHE A 107 16.85 -14.51 4.40
C PHE A 107 16.40 -14.61 5.86
N ARG A 108 15.77 -15.74 6.24
CA ARG A 108 15.36 -16.00 7.63
C ARG A 108 16.54 -15.98 8.60
N ASP A 109 17.60 -16.71 8.28
CA ASP A 109 18.78 -16.83 9.14
C ASP A 109 19.50 -15.47 9.26
N TRP A 110 19.54 -14.71 8.16
CA TRP A 110 20.05 -13.34 8.20
C TRP A 110 19.23 -12.43 9.11
N LEU A 111 17.88 -12.46 9.04
CA LEU A 111 17.04 -11.67 9.93
C LEU A 111 17.35 -11.96 11.40
N GLN A 112 17.59 -13.24 11.74
CA GLN A 112 17.96 -13.64 13.09
C GLN A 112 19.31 -13.05 13.52
N SER A 113 20.30 -13.05 12.60
CA SER A 113 21.64 -12.52 12.87
C SER A 113 21.71 -11.00 13.08
N CYS A 114 20.74 -10.23 12.56
CA CYS A 114 20.73 -8.75 12.60
C CYS A 114 19.54 -8.16 13.39
N SER A 115 19.05 -8.90 14.40
CA SER A 115 17.91 -8.49 15.22
C SER A 115 18.05 -7.08 15.83
N SER A 116 19.27 -6.70 16.22
CA SER A 116 19.53 -5.39 16.83
C SER A 116 19.35 -4.22 15.85
N GLU A 117 19.72 -4.43 14.59
CA GLU A 117 19.59 -3.48 13.50
C GLU A 117 18.14 -3.38 13.04
N LEU A 118 17.42 -4.50 12.98
CA LEU A 118 15.98 -4.55 12.67
C LEU A 118 15.17 -3.75 13.69
N ALA A 119 15.53 -3.78 14.98
CA ALA A 119 14.87 -3.01 16.02
C ALA A 119 14.95 -1.48 15.78
N ARG A 120 15.97 -1.01 15.06
CA ARG A 120 16.17 0.41 14.72
C ARG A 120 15.34 0.87 13.52
N LEU A 121 14.81 -0.06 12.73
CA LEU A 121 13.93 0.27 11.62
C LEU A 121 12.60 0.87 12.14
N ALA A 122 11.90 1.59 11.26
CA ALA A 122 10.64 2.23 11.55
C ALA A 122 9.62 1.98 10.45
N PHE A 123 8.41 1.59 10.85
CA PHE A 123 7.26 1.53 9.96
C PHE A 123 6.62 2.91 9.79
N GLY A 124 6.12 3.20 8.58
CA GLY A 124 5.24 4.33 8.31
C GLY A 124 3.91 4.23 9.07
N ASN A 125 3.15 5.33 9.11
CA ASN A 125 1.97 5.44 9.98
C ASN A 125 0.90 4.36 9.75
N HIS A 126 0.72 3.92 8.51
CA HIS A 126 -0.25 2.88 8.15
C HIS A 126 0.14 1.50 8.71
N ARG A 127 1.43 1.29 9.02
CA ARG A 127 2.00 0.02 9.48
C ARG A 127 2.72 0.15 10.84
N LYS A 128 2.51 1.25 11.57
CA LYS A 128 3.22 1.58 12.82
C LYS A 128 3.07 0.57 13.97
N TYR A 129 2.09 -0.33 13.87
CA TYR A 129 1.83 -1.39 14.84
C TYR A 129 2.36 -2.76 14.41
N GLU A 130 3.11 -2.83 13.31
CA GLU A 130 3.80 -4.05 12.90
C GLU A 130 5.03 -4.32 13.76
N SER A 131 5.41 -5.60 13.81
CA SER A 131 6.54 -6.06 14.61
C SER A 131 7.83 -6.01 13.80
N ARG A 132 8.92 -5.62 14.47
CA ARG A 132 10.29 -5.63 13.92
C ARG A 132 11.07 -6.88 14.35
N LYS A 133 10.43 -7.83 15.03
CA LYS A 133 11.07 -9.08 15.44
C LYS A 133 11.41 -9.92 14.20
N PRO A 134 12.59 -10.53 14.12
CA PRO A 134 13.01 -11.36 12.99
C PRO A 134 11.95 -12.37 12.55
N GLU A 135 11.35 -13.09 13.50
CA GLU A 135 10.37 -14.15 13.22
C GLU A 135 9.08 -13.58 12.61
N LYS A 136 8.71 -12.35 12.97
CA LYS A 136 7.49 -11.71 12.46
C LYS A 136 7.72 -11.14 11.06
N ILE A 137 8.88 -10.53 10.81
CA ILE A 137 9.25 -10.09 9.45
C ILE A 137 9.32 -11.31 8.52
N TRP A 138 9.95 -12.39 8.98
CA TRP A 138 10.02 -13.66 8.26
C TRP A 138 8.63 -14.17 7.88
N GLN A 139 7.69 -14.27 8.83
CA GLN A 139 6.33 -14.74 8.54
C GLN A 139 5.62 -13.94 7.44
N VAL A 140 5.79 -12.61 7.42
CA VAL A 140 5.20 -11.77 6.36
C VAL A 140 5.87 -12.07 5.02
N VAL A 141 7.20 -12.05 4.96
CA VAL A 141 7.96 -12.24 3.72
C VAL A 141 7.76 -13.65 3.15
N GLU A 142 7.87 -14.68 3.99
CA GLU A 142 7.66 -16.08 3.61
C GLU A 142 6.28 -16.27 2.98
N SER A 143 5.22 -15.75 3.61
CA SER A 143 3.86 -15.89 3.08
C SER A 143 3.67 -15.19 1.72
N PHE A 144 4.35 -14.06 1.47
CA PHE A 144 4.33 -13.40 0.17
C PHE A 144 5.12 -14.19 -0.87
N VAL A 145 6.32 -14.65 -0.53
CA VAL A 145 7.19 -15.44 -1.43
C VAL A 145 6.51 -16.74 -1.83
N LEU A 146 5.88 -17.45 -0.89
CA LEU A 146 5.12 -18.66 -1.17
C LEU A 146 3.95 -18.38 -2.12
N LEU A 147 3.17 -17.33 -1.86
CA LEU A 147 2.06 -16.93 -2.73
C LEU A 147 2.55 -16.56 -4.14
N ALA A 148 3.55 -15.69 -4.24
CA ALA A 148 4.09 -15.26 -5.52
C ALA A 148 4.67 -16.44 -6.32
N THR A 149 5.45 -17.31 -5.68
CA THR A 149 6.00 -18.52 -6.31
C THR A 149 4.91 -19.48 -6.78
N ALA A 150 3.82 -19.64 -6.02
CA ALA A 150 2.68 -20.47 -6.44
C ALA A 150 2.01 -19.95 -7.73
N HIS A 151 2.13 -18.66 -8.02
CA HIS A 151 1.70 -18.05 -9.28
C HIS A 151 2.78 -18.03 -10.37
N GLY A 152 3.99 -18.50 -10.10
CA GLY A 152 5.14 -18.42 -11.03
C GLY A 152 5.93 -17.12 -10.94
N GLY A 153 5.66 -16.28 -9.94
CA GLY A 153 6.37 -15.03 -9.66
C GLY A 153 5.44 -13.86 -9.35
N PRO A 154 5.97 -12.75 -8.82
CA PRO A 154 5.19 -11.55 -8.52
C PRO A 154 4.39 -11.02 -9.72
N ALA A 155 4.95 -11.06 -10.93
CA ALA A 155 4.29 -10.57 -12.14
C ALA A 155 2.97 -11.32 -12.41
N ASN A 156 3.03 -12.65 -12.41
CA ASN A 156 1.85 -13.50 -12.63
C ASN A 156 0.85 -13.43 -11.46
N LEU A 157 1.30 -13.12 -10.24
CA LEU A 157 0.41 -12.92 -9.10
C LEU A 157 -0.55 -11.74 -9.32
N VAL A 158 -0.07 -10.68 -9.94
CA VAL A 158 -0.83 -9.43 -10.18
C VAL A 158 -1.35 -9.31 -11.61
N GLU A 159 -1.09 -10.31 -12.46
CA GLU A 159 -1.59 -10.33 -13.82
C GLU A 159 -3.11 -10.54 -13.85
N CYS A 160 -3.77 -9.70 -14.63
CA CYS A 160 -5.16 -9.83 -15.04
C CYS A 160 -5.23 -9.51 -16.52
N ARG A 161 -5.80 -10.41 -17.33
CA ARG A 161 -6.01 -10.17 -18.76
C ARG A 161 -7.18 -9.23 -18.95
N ASP A 162 -7.17 -8.47 -20.05
CA ASP A 162 -8.27 -7.59 -20.39
C ASP A 162 -9.59 -8.37 -20.51
N GLY A 163 -10.62 -7.92 -19.78
CA GLY A 163 -11.93 -8.57 -19.73
C GLY A 163 -11.99 -9.87 -18.93
N GLU A 164 -10.90 -10.30 -18.27
CA GLU A 164 -10.90 -11.51 -17.44
C GLU A 164 -11.75 -11.34 -16.18
N PHE A 165 -11.76 -10.13 -15.60
CA PHE A 165 -12.50 -9.80 -14.38
C PHE A 165 -13.22 -8.46 -14.55
N ASP A 166 -14.42 -8.37 -13.97
CA ASP A 166 -15.17 -7.11 -13.88
C ASP A 166 -14.44 -6.06 -13.03
N ASP A 167 -13.74 -6.51 -11.99
CA ASP A 167 -12.88 -5.67 -11.13
C ASP A 167 -11.52 -6.35 -10.92
N PRO A 168 -10.55 -6.12 -11.83
CA PRO A 168 -9.20 -6.67 -11.70
C PRO A 168 -8.49 -6.20 -10.42
N PHE A 169 -8.79 -4.99 -9.94
CA PHE A 169 -8.20 -4.49 -8.70
C PHE A 169 -8.67 -5.31 -7.50
N ASP A 170 -9.98 -5.53 -7.36
CA ASP A 170 -10.53 -6.34 -6.26
C ASP A 170 -10.06 -7.80 -6.34
N GLU A 171 -9.94 -8.34 -7.55
CA GLU A 171 -9.42 -9.69 -7.75
C GLU A 171 -8.01 -9.83 -7.18
N VAL A 172 -7.06 -8.99 -7.60
CA VAL A 172 -5.68 -9.06 -7.08
C VAL A 172 -5.64 -8.69 -5.58
N TYR A 173 -6.46 -7.74 -5.14
CA TYR A 173 -6.60 -7.40 -3.73
C TYR A 173 -7.04 -8.60 -2.86
N ARG A 174 -7.90 -9.48 -3.40
CA ARG A 174 -8.33 -10.72 -2.75
C ARG A 174 -7.27 -11.81 -2.82
N ARG A 175 -6.54 -11.95 -3.94
CA ARG A 175 -5.42 -12.90 -4.06
C ARG A 175 -4.36 -12.71 -2.98
N LEU A 176 -4.14 -11.48 -2.53
CA LEU A 176 -3.16 -11.14 -1.48
C LEU A 176 -3.62 -11.49 -0.05
N ARG A 177 -4.86 -11.97 0.16
CA ARG A 177 -5.38 -12.34 1.51
C ARG A 177 -4.51 -13.33 2.30
N PRO A 178 -3.86 -14.33 1.69
CA PRO A 178 -3.01 -15.28 2.42
C PRO A 178 -1.74 -14.66 3.01
N VAL A 179 -1.33 -13.46 2.58
CA VAL A 179 -0.09 -12.84 3.06
C VAL A 179 -0.26 -12.41 4.51
N TRP A 180 0.55 -12.98 5.39
CA TRP A 180 0.45 -12.87 6.83
C TRP A 180 0.59 -11.41 7.28
N ARG A 181 -0.36 -10.95 8.10
CA ARG A 181 -0.47 -9.55 8.57
C ARG A 181 -0.43 -8.49 7.46
N PHE A 182 -0.69 -8.86 6.22
CA PHE A 182 -0.87 -7.92 5.12
C PHE A 182 -2.36 -7.60 4.98
N GLY A 183 -2.88 -6.91 6.01
CA GLY A 183 -4.30 -6.60 6.13
C GLY A 183 -4.82 -5.63 5.06
N ARG A 184 -6.02 -5.08 5.28
CA ARG A 184 -6.68 -4.18 4.31
C ARG A 184 -5.76 -3.07 3.80
N THR A 185 -5.13 -2.34 4.71
CA THR A 185 -4.25 -1.20 4.35
C THR A 185 -3.00 -1.65 3.60
N GLY A 186 -2.35 -2.74 4.01
CA GLY A 186 -1.16 -3.23 3.31
C GLY A 186 -1.44 -3.64 1.87
N ARG A 187 -2.54 -4.36 1.65
CA ARG A 187 -2.97 -4.79 0.30
C ARG A 187 -3.36 -3.62 -0.58
N PHE A 188 -4.10 -2.66 -0.03
CA PHE A 188 -4.49 -1.46 -0.77
C PHE A 188 -3.28 -0.60 -1.13
N ASP A 189 -2.41 -0.29 -0.17
CA ASP A 189 -1.19 0.50 -0.39
C ASP A 189 -0.23 -0.17 -1.39
N PHE A 190 -0.15 -1.51 -1.39
CA PHE A 190 0.62 -2.26 -2.39
C PHE A 190 0.10 -2.01 -3.80
N LEU A 191 -1.20 -2.21 -4.04
CA LEU A 191 -1.78 -1.99 -5.36
C LEU A 191 -1.69 -0.52 -5.80
N VAL A 192 -1.87 0.43 -4.88
CA VAL A 192 -1.67 1.86 -5.16
C VAL A 192 -0.22 2.13 -5.60
N LEU A 193 0.78 1.54 -4.94
CA LEU A 193 2.18 1.64 -5.36
C LEU A 193 2.42 1.03 -6.74
N LEU A 194 1.76 -0.10 -7.08
CA LEU A 194 1.88 -0.69 -8.41
C LEU A 194 1.33 0.24 -9.49
N MET A 195 0.18 0.86 -9.22
CA MET A 195 -0.44 1.84 -10.13
C MET A 195 0.45 3.06 -10.32
N ASP A 196 0.99 3.61 -9.22
CA ASP A 196 1.91 4.75 -9.27
C ASP A 196 3.20 4.44 -10.04
N ALA A 197 3.66 3.20 -9.95
CA ALA A 197 4.81 2.70 -10.68
C ALA A 197 4.52 2.38 -12.16
N GLY A 198 3.25 2.36 -12.57
CA GLY A 198 2.84 1.92 -13.91
C GLY A 198 3.00 0.41 -14.14
N LEU A 199 3.07 -0.39 -13.06
CA LEU A 199 3.16 -1.85 -13.12
C LEU A 199 1.81 -2.54 -13.37
N ILE A 200 0.71 -1.83 -13.11
CA ILE A 200 -0.66 -2.25 -13.40
C ILE A 200 -1.46 -1.07 -13.95
N SER A 201 -2.46 -1.34 -14.80
CA SER A 201 -3.30 -0.32 -15.45
C SER A 201 -4.69 -0.16 -14.80
N TYR A 202 -5.16 -1.17 -14.07
CA TYR A 202 -6.49 -1.18 -13.48
C TYR A 202 -6.59 -0.30 -12.21
N GLN A 203 -7.79 0.22 -11.96
CA GLN A 203 -8.10 1.18 -10.89
C GLN A 203 -9.11 0.58 -9.89
N PRO A 204 -9.10 0.99 -8.61
CA PRO A 204 -10.10 0.53 -7.65
C PRO A 204 -11.47 1.16 -7.92
N THR A 205 -12.51 0.33 -7.95
CA THR A 205 -13.91 0.77 -8.10
C THR A 205 -14.55 1.22 -6.78
N SER A 206 -13.89 0.99 -5.64
CA SER A 206 -14.37 1.35 -4.30
C SER A 206 -13.24 1.85 -3.38
N SER A 207 -13.60 2.41 -2.22
CA SER A 207 -12.65 2.90 -1.22
C SER A 207 -12.29 1.83 -0.17
N TYR A 208 -12.74 0.59 -0.35
CA TYR A 208 -12.45 -0.55 0.53
C TYR A 208 -12.74 -0.23 2.00
N LEU A 209 -13.89 0.37 2.30
CA LEU A 209 -14.25 0.81 3.65
C LEU A 209 -14.49 -0.34 4.63
N LYS A 210 -14.74 -1.55 4.13
CA LYS A 210 -14.87 -2.76 4.98
C LYS A 210 -13.54 -3.07 5.68
N GLY A 211 -13.55 -3.02 7.01
CA GLY A 211 -12.35 -3.22 7.83
C GLY A 211 -11.44 -1.98 7.89
N ALA A 212 -11.85 -0.85 7.31
CA ALA A 212 -11.17 0.43 7.50
C ALA A 212 -11.61 1.08 8.82
N THR A 213 -10.68 1.71 9.54
CA THR A 213 -11.00 2.47 10.76
C THR A 213 -11.19 3.95 10.44
N GLY A 214 -10.16 4.63 9.94
CA GLY A 214 -10.20 6.07 9.62
C GLY A 214 -11.21 6.40 8.51
N PRO A 215 -11.04 5.89 7.28
CA PRO A 215 -11.95 6.17 6.17
C PRO A 215 -13.43 5.89 6.51
N LEU A 216 -13.71 4.79 7.22
CA LEU A 216 -15.08 4.45 7.63
C LEU A 216 -15.66 5.43 8.65
N LYS A 217 -14.84 5.95 9.58
CA LYS A 217 -15.26 7.03 10.48
C LYS A 217 -15.59 8.30 9.69
N GLY A 218 -14.73 8.68 8.74
CA GLY A 218 -14.99 9.80 7.83
C GLY A 218 -16.30 9.62 7.06
N ALA A 219 -16.53 8.43 6.49
CA ALA A 219 -17.77 8.14 5.77
C ALA A 219 -19.02 8.27 6.66
N ARG A 220 -18.90 7.86 7.94
CA ARG A 220 -20.00 8.00 8.91
C ARG A 220 -20.24 9.44 9.36
N LEU A 221 -19.22 10.29 9.34
CA LEU A 221 -19.38 11.73 9.53
C LEU A 221 -20.10 12.35 8.33
N LEU A 222 -19.78 11.90 7.10
CA LEU A 222 -20.33 12.50 5.88
C LEU A 222 -21.78 12.10 5.62
N TRP A 223 -22.06 10.79 5.70
CA TRP A 223 -23.36 10.23 5.30
C TRP A 223 -24.17 9.62 6.46
N GLY A 224 -23.75 9.88 7.69
CA GLY A 224 -24.32 9.31 8.91
C GLY A 224 -23.95 7.84 9.13
N ASN A 225 -24.44 7.25 10.22
CA ASN A 225 -24.19 5.84 10.53
C ASN A 225 -24.77 4.88 9.47
N GLY A 226 -24.00 3.86 9.13
CA GLY A 226 -24.37 2.84 8.15
C GLY A 226 -23.43 1.64 8.15
N LEU A 227 -23.87 0.57 7.48
CA LEU A 227 -23.04 -0.61 7.23
C LEU A 227 -21.85 -0.21 6.32
N PRO A 228 -20.65 -0.77 6.54
CA PRO A 228 -19.47 -0.43 5.73
C PRO A 228 -19.71 -0.57 4.23
N THR A 229 -20.42 -1.62 3.79
CA THR A 229 -20.75 -1.85 2.37
C THR A 229 -21.60 -0.74 1.77
N LYS A 230 -22.59 -0.23 2.51
CA LYS A 230 -23.41 0.91 2.06
C LYS A 230 -22.61 2.21 2.00
N GLN A 231 -21.68 2.40 2.92
CA GLN A 231 -20.80 3.58 2.90
C GLN A 231 -19.80 3.49 1.74
N ASP A 232 -19.31 2.29 1.41
CA ASP A 232 -18.39 2.08 0.30
C ASP A 232 -19.08 2.36 -1.04
N ALA A 233 -20.33 1.93 -1.20
CA ALA A 233 -21.15 2.24 -2.37
C ALA A 233 -21.35 3.75 -2.54
N ARG A 234 -21.62 4.48 -1.45
CA ARG A 234 -21.72 5.95 -1.48
C ARG A 234 -20.39 6.63 -1.80
N ALA A 235 -19.28 6.09 -1.31
CA ALA A 235 -17.95 6.59 -1.64
C ALA A 235 -17.62 6.38 -3.12
N ALA A 236 -17.98 5.22 -3.69
CA ALA A 236 -17.83 4.94 -5.10
C ALA A 236 -18.71 5.85 -5.97
N GLU A 237 -19.98 6.07 -5.59
CA GLU A 237 -20.88 7.01 -6.26
C GLU A 237 -20.33 8.44 -6.23
N LEU A 238 -19.82 8.89 -5.08
CA LEU A 238 -19.18 10.20 -4.96
C LEU A 238 -17.94 10.32 -5.86
N ALA A 239 -17.09 9.29 -5.89
CA ALA A 239 -15.91 9.26 -6.76
C ALA A 239 -16.30 9.41 -8.24
N GLN A 240 -17.34 8.70 -8.67
CA GLN A 240 -17.88 8.77 -10.03
C GLN A 240 -18.43 10.17 -10.34
N GLN A 241 -19.28 10.73 -9.48
CA GLN A 241 -19.88 12.05 -9.67
C GLN A 241 -18.83 13.16 -9.77
N LEU A 242 -17.74 13.04 -9.00
CA LEU A 242 -16.65 14.02 -9.00
C LEU A 242 -15.55 13.71 -10.03
N SER A 243 -15.67 12.61 -10.77
CA SER A 243 -14.65 12.15 -11.74
C SER A 243 -13.25 12.03 -11.11
N VAL A 244 -13.16 11.51 -9.89
CA VAL A 244 -11.91 11.25 -9.17
C VAL A 244 -11.76 9.77 -8.85
N SER A 245 -10.52 9.31 -8.62
CA SER A 245 -10.27 7.92 -8.20
C SER A 245 -10.85 7.63 -6.81
N SER A 246 -11.32 6.41 -6.58
CA SER A 246 -11.75 5.92 -5.26
C SER A 246 -10.65 6.01 -4.20
N ILE A 247 -9.38 6.08 -4.60
CA ILE A 247 -8.23 6.34 -3.72
C ILE A 247 -8.31 7.76 -3.12
N VAL A 248 -8.65 8.76 -3.95
CA VAL A 248 -8.77 10.16 -3.52
C VAL A 248 -9.88 10.29 -2.48
N VAL A 249 -11.01 9.61 -2.71
CA VAL A 249 -12.13 9.62 -1.75
C VAL A 249 -11.75 8.90 -0.45
N GLU A 250 -11.03 7.78 -0.53
CA GLU A 250 -10.52 7.07 0.65
C GLU A 250 -9.63 7.96 1.52
N ASP A 251 -8.65 8.62 0.90
CA ASP A 251 -7.70 9.52 1.55
C ASP A 251 -8.42 10.74 2.17
N ALA A 252 -9.37 11.32 1.43
CA ALA A 252 -10.15 12.47 1.89
C ALA A 252 -10.97 12.12 3.14
N LEU A 253 -11.67 10.98 3.14
CA LEU A 253 -12.43 10.49 4.29
C LEU A 253 -11.50 10.19 5.48
N CYS A 254 -10.33 9.60 5.23
CA CYS A 254 -9.34 9.29 6.27
C CYS A 254 -8.76 10.55 6.93
N ASN A 255 -8.51 11.59 6.13
CA ASN A 255 -7.93 12.84 6.58
C ASN A 255 -8.96 13.75 7.25
N TRP A 256 -10.20 13.77 6.76
CA TRP A 256 -11.24 14.64 7.29
C TRP A 256 -11.73 14.25 8.69
N GLN A 257 -11.67 12.96 9.06
CA GLN A 257 -12.04 12.51 10.41
C GLN A 257 -10.98 12.81 11.49
N LYS A 258 -9.82 13.37 11.12
CA LYS A 258 -8.76 13.75 12.06
C LYS A 258 -9.02 15.15 12.60
#